data_AF-Q64WD7-F1
#
_entry.id   AF-Q64WD7-F1
#
_cell.length_a   1.000
_cell.length_b   1.000
_cell.length_c   1.000
_cell.angle_alpha   90.00
_cell.angle_beta   90.00
_cell.angle_gamma   90.00
#
_symmetry.space_group_name_H-M   'P 1'
#
loop_
_entity.id
_entity.type
_entity.pdbx_description
1 polymer ?
#
loop_
_entity_poly.entity_id
_entity_poly.type
_entity_poly.pdbx_seq_one_letter_code
_entity_poly.pdbx_strand_id
1 'polypeptide(L)'
;MVLFCSKAVILIYDTKCNHGFLRVNSINYVIIKSRICIIKDSVVNISCNIYLRIQFITLMAKSKTIMKNEINNRYCLRLTEMKKICLPIVGTICFPEEFDQIFTVDGRFLITRNLETDWCFEMSGESMFYALCELERLNNVSLFDYKLKIIDAIDRRIAWGNGKLLHRSFIGGYDTQFRSVNSALRTLLYARDRGFDTDENIKTLVNEQFKYFFEWKEGIWFCHDSSEFSGRTPLSHIRSRVAGKSWRNTLTLNTHIDSLNTLLLLKFYRKEHLVNFDLDYLIDRGLISINQLLELTNKGKGMNKLQEIDNCFLNLFLKKHHNSFWIDCVYEKIIHPLVFKFIFPTVFFNDGFIARDLSVLNRHVDYQLVNIVDFARLLNLYKKIGETRVFTTTVLSFDAIVDKLDQAISFVENNKLLLEYVISNDLQKAWYAEMYYTMSNINLKYKEKAQSLYSDQLYCSESPFYKLEFLDEKK
;
A
#
# COMPACT_ATOMS: atom_id res chain seq x y z
N MET A 1 -12.05 33.43 -5.79
CA MET A 1 -12.23 34.29 -6.99
C MET A 1 -10.99 34.14 -7.87
N VAL A 2 -11.12 34.04 -9.20
CA VAL A 2 -9.98 33.92 -10.13
C VAL A 2 -9.85 35.23 -10.92
N LEU A 3 -8.72 35.92 -10.78
CA LEU A 3 -8.39 37.12 -11.56
C LEU A 3 -7.41 36.72 -12.67
N PHE A 4 -7.78 37.00 -13.92
CA PHE A 4 -6.90 36.83 -15.06
C PHE A 4 -6.18 38.14 -15.37
N CYS A 5 -4.86 38.11 -15.30
CA CYS A 5 -4.01 39.11 -15.93
C CYS A 5 -3.09 38.39 -16.91
N SER A 6 -2.77 39.02 -18.04
CA SER A 6 -2.20 38.39 -19.25
C SER A 6 -0.86 37.65 -19.09
N LYS A 7 -0.28 37.60 -17.88
CA LYS A 7 0.99 36.93 -17.58
C LYS A 7 1.03 36.14 -16.25
N ALA A 8 -0.07 35.99 -15.50
CA ALA A 8 -0.10 35.20 -14.26
C ALA A 8 -1.52 34.71 -13.89
N VAL A 9 -1.60 33.55 -13.22
CA VAL A 9 -2.83 33.03 -12.59
C VAL A 9 -2.66 33.08 -11.08
N ILE A 10 -3.56 33.80 -10.40
CA ILE A 10 -3.59 33.91 -8.94
C ILE A 10 -4.82 33.15 -8.43
N LEU A 11 -4.60 32.12 -7.63
CA LEU A 11 -5.65 31.34 -6.96
C LEU A 11 -5.78 31.85 -5.52
N ILE A 12 -6.92 32.51 -5.24
CA ILE A 12 -7.27 32.96 -3.89
C ILE A 12 -8.34 32.01 -3.36
N TYR A 13 -7.99 31.24 -2.32
CA TYR A 13 -8.94 30.47 -1.53
C TYR A 13 -9.27 31.22 -0.24
N ASP A 14 -10.56 31.21 0.07
CA ASP A 14 -11.26 31.84 1.21
C ASP A 14 -11.75 33.28 1.02
N THR A 15 -13.01 33.51 1.40
CA THR A 15 -13.52 34.71 2.06
C THR A 15 -15.02 34.57 2.33
N LYS A 16 -15.42 34.72 3.61
CA LYS A 16 -16.73 35.28 3.95
C LYS A 16 -16.77 36.72 3.45
N CYS A 17 -17.72 37.06 2.57
CA CYS A 17 -18.00 38.44 2.18
C CYS A 17 -18.82 39.15 3.24
N ASN A 18 -18.30 40.25 3.79
CA ASN A 18 -19.12 41.34 4.32
C ASN A 18 -18.50 42.67 3.86
N HIS A 19 -19.32 43.47 3.17
CA HIS A 19 -19.13 44.87 2.81
C HIS A 19 -17.74 45.36 2.32
N GLY A 20 -17.64 45.55 1.00
CA GLY A 20 -16.99 46.74 0.42
C GLY A 20 -15.48 46.77 0.25
N PHE A 21 -14.68 45.96 0.96
CA PHE A 21 -13.23 45.88 0.74
C PHE A 21 -12.72 44.45 0.87
N LEU A 22 -12.01 43.97 -0.16
CA LEU A 22 -11.33 42.66 -0.18
C LEU A 22 -10.10 42.72 0.73
N ARG A 23 -10.21 42.16 1.95
CA ARG A 23 -9.07 41.90 2.83
C ARG A 23 -8.60 40.46 2.60
N VAL A 24 -7.45 40.30 1.94
CA VAL A 24 -6.82 39.00 1.69
C VAL A 24 -5.86 38.71 2.84
N ASN A 25 -6.22 37.79 3.73
CA ASN A 25 -5.41 37.47 4.92
C ASN A 25 -4.26 36.49 4.64
N SER A 26 -4.26 35.81 3.49
CA SER A 26 -3.18 34.91 3.09
C SER A 26 -3.18 34.68 1.58
N ILE A 27 -2.01 34.81 0.95
CA ILE A 27 -1.76 34.35 -0.42
C ILE A 27 -0.81 33.16 -0.30
N ASN A 28 -1.30 31.95 -0.58
CA ASN A 28 -0.47 30.76 -0.41
C ASN A 28 0.44 30.48 -1.63
N TYR A 29 0.08 30.93 -2.84
CA TYR A 29 0.87 30.65 -4.03
C TYR A 29 0.79 31.78 -5.08
N VAL A 30 1.93 32.12 -5.66
CA VAL A 30 2.03 32.96 -6.87
C VAL A 30 2.78 32.15 -7.92
N ILE A 31 2.13 31.88 -9.06
CA ILE A 31 2.72 31.13 -10.17
C ILE A 31 3.16 32.12 -11.24
N ILE A 32 4.48 32.28 -11.40
CA ILE A 32 5.07 33.03 -12.52
C ILE A 32 5.97 32.09 -13.29
N LYS A 33 5.66 31.88 -14.58
CA LYS A 33 6.44 31.15 -15.59
C LYS A 33 7.37 30.08 -14.99
N SER A 34 6.76 28.95 -14.59
CA SER A 34 7.44 27.68 -14.29
C SER A 34 8.42 27.66 -13.10
N ARG A 35 8.25 28.54 -12.10
CA ARG A 35 8.84 28.34 -10.76
C ARG A 35 7.77 28.51 -9.67
N ILE A 36 7.70 27.55 -8.74
CA ILE A 36 6.87 27.63 -7.54
C ILE A 36 7.68 28.35 -6.47
N CYS A 37 7.24 29.54 -6.06
CA CYS A 37 7.74 30.19 -4.85
C CYS A 37 6.71 29.97 -3.73
N ILE A 38 7.12 29.31 -2.66
CA ILE A 38 6.34 29.18 -1.43
C ILE A 38 6.67 30.41 -0.57
N ILE A 39 5.68 31.26 -0.30
CA ILE A 39 5.81 32.36 0.66
C ILE A 39 5.01 31.96 1.88
N LYS A 40 5.65 31.84 3.04
CA LYS A 40 4.99 31.61 4.32
C LYS A 40 5.19 32.87 5.16
N ASP A 41 4.07 33.47 5.55
CA ASP A 41 3.94 34.61 6.46
C ASP A 41 4.75 35.86 6.06
N SER A 42 4.23 36.66 5.13
CA SER A 42 4.62 38.08 5.02
C SER A 42 3.51 38.90 4.35
N VAL A 43 3.20 40.07 4.92
CA VAL A 43 2.48 41.13 4.21
C VAL A 43 3.41 41.65 3.11
N VAL A 44 3.14 41.31 1.85
CA VAL A 44 4.00 41.73 0.73
C VAL A 44 3.58 43.12 0.26
N ASN A 45 4.41 44.12 0.56
CA ASN A 45 4.47 45.36 -0.19
C ASN A 45 5.53 45.20 -1.29
N ILE A 46 5.12 45.30 -2.55
CA ILE A 46 6.01 45.08 -3.70
C ILE A 46 6.75 46.38 -4.03
N SER A 47 8.06 46.43 -3.75
CA SER A 47 8.98 47.37 -4.38
C SER A 47 10.29 46.66 -4.74
N CYS A 48 10.67 46.74 -6.02
CA CYS A 48 11.88 46.15 -6.59
C CYS A 48 13.18 46.62 -5.90
N ASN A 49 14.06 45.70 -5.49
CA ASN A 49 15.50 45.72 -5.86
C ASN A 49 16.31 44.54 -5.30
N ILE A 50 17.37 44.22 -6.05
CA ILE A 50 18.44 43.25 -5.82
C ILE A 50 19.20 43.57 -4.53
N TYR A 51 19.28 42.65 -3.55
CA TYR A 51 20.39 42.41 -2.58
C TYR A 51 19.91 41.44 -1.48
N LEU A 52 20.36 40.17 -1.48
CA LEU A 52 20.40 39.25 -0.31
C LEU A 52 20.97 37.86 -0.73
N ARG A 53 22.17 37.87 -1.31
CA ARG A 53 23.11 36.74 -1.28
C ARG A 53 24.23 37.17 -0.34
N ILE A 54 24.72 36.25 0.50
CA ILE A 54 25.71 36.42 1.58
C ILE A 54 25.06 36.69 2.95
N GLN A 55 24.62 35.60 3.62
CA GLN A 55 24.69 35.45 5.09
C GLN A 55 24.30 34.05 5.62
N PHE A 56 23.87 33.11 4.78
CA PHE A 56 23.44 31.78 5.24
C PHE A 56 24.54 30.69 5.29
N ILE A 57 25.76 30.94 4.81
CA ILE A 57 26.81 29.91 4.71
C ILE A 57 27.71 29.83 5.96
N THR A 58 27.69 30.84 6.85
CA THR A 58 28.69 30.91 7.94
C THR A 58 28.21 30.30 9.27
N LEU A 59 26.93 29.93 9.43
CA LEU A 59 26.41 29.38 10.70
C LEU A 59 26.45 27.84 10.82
N MET A 60 26.65 27.09 9.73
CA MET A 60 26.61 25.62 9.74
C MET A 60 27.97 24.94 9.95
N ALA A 61 29.07 25.70 10.05
CA ALA A 61 30.42 25.15 10.13
C ALA A 61 30.96 24.95 11.56
N LYS A 62 30.23 25.36 12.61
CA LYS A 62 30.74 25.32 14.00
C LYS A 62 30.12 24.26 14.93
N SER A 63 29.11 23.50 14.50
CA SER A 63 28.52 22.44 15.36
C SER A 63 29.05 21.02 15.08
N LYS A 64 29.90 20.83 14.07
CA LYS A 64 30.34 19.50 13.60
C LYS A 64 31.59 18.91 14.27
N THR A 65 32.21 19.61 15.23
CA THR A 65 33.59 19.28 15.65
C THR A 65 33.75 18.80 17.11
N ILE A 66 32.69 18.68 17.92
CA ILE A 66 32.85 18.39 19.37
C ILE A 66 32.29 17.03 19.86
N MET A 67 31.65 16.21 19.02
CA MET A 67 31.16 14.88 19.46
C MET A 67 31.70 13.72 18.61
N LYS A 68 33.01 13.66 18.34
CA LYS A 68 33.56 12.66 17.40
C LYS A 68 34.54 11.62 17.94
N ASN A 69 35.04 11.69 19.19
CA ASN A 69 36.30 10.99 19.48
C ASN A 69 36.36 9.84 20.50
N GLU A 70 35.28 9.37 21.16
CA GLU A 70 35.46 8.24 22.11
C GLU A 70 34.53 7.04 21.99
N ILE A 71 33.56 7.03 21.07
CA ILE A 71 32.64 5.87 20.89
C ILE A 71 32.93 5.07 19.59
N ASN A 72 33.78 5.59 18.69
CA ASN A 72 33.89 5.08 17.31
C ASN A 72 34.80 3.87 17.06
N ASN A 73 35.72 3.51 17.97
CA ASN A 73 36.76 2.54 17.59
C ASN A 73 36.41 1.05 17.79
N ARG A 74 35.37 0.69 18.55
CA ARG A 74 34.92 -0.71 18.68
C ARG A 74 33.77 -1.09 17.75
N TYR A 75 32.99 -0.13 17.23
CA TYR A 75 31.87 -0.39 16.31
C TYR A 75 32.26 -0.32 14.83
N CYS A 76 33.28 0.46 14.46
CA CYS A 76 33.67 0.65 13.05
C CYS A 76 34.23 -0.61 12.35
N LEU A 77 34.82 -1.55 13.09
CA LEU A 77 35.37 -2.78 12.49
C LEU A 77 34.28 -3.77 12.06
N ARG A 78 33.17 -3.90 12.80
CA ARG A 78 32.00 -4.72 12.38
C ARG A 78 31.19 -4.07 11.27
N LEU A 79 31.07 -2.74 11.27
CA LEU A 79 30.31 -1.97 10.27
C LEU A 79 30.91 -2.04 8.87
N THR A 80 32.24 -2.12 8.76
CA THR A 80 32.92 -2.15 7.46
C THR A 80 32.80 -3.52 6.77
N GLU A 81 32.73 -4.59 7.55
CA GLU A 81 32.41 -5.93 7.04
C GLU A 81 30.91 -6.08 6.70
N MET A 82 30.00 -5.54 7.53
CA MET A 82 28.57 -5.49 7.20
C MET A 82 28.28 -4.70 5.91
N LYS A 83 29.02 -3.60 5.65
CA LYS A 83 28.91 -2.81 4.41
C LYS A 83 29.25 -3.61 3.15
N LYS A 84 30.13 -4.60 3.21
CA LYS A 84 30.45 -5.45 2.05
C LYS A 84 29.43 -6.55 1.80
N ILE A 85 28.64 -6.93 2.81
CA ILE A 85 27.69 -8.04 2.74
C ILE A 85 26.25 -7.56 2.51
N CYS A 86 25.87 -6.38 3.03
CA CYS A 86 24.48 -5.89 2.98
C CYS A 86 24.13 -5.08 1.73
N LEU A 87 25.11 -4.45 1.07
CA LEU A 87 24.85 -3.53 -0.04
C LEU A 87 24.28 -4.15 -1.34
N PRO A 88 24.48 -5.45 -1.65
CA PRO A 88 23.81 -6.05 -2.81
C PRO A 88 22.41 -6.60 -2.53
N ILE A 89 21.93 -6.64 -1.28
CA ILE A 89 20.76 -7.47 -0.90
C ILE A 89 19.53 -6.66 -0.48
N VAL A 90 19.66 -5.36 -0.21
CA VAL A 90 18.53 -4.51 0.17
C VAL A 90 18.61 -3.23 -0.63
N GLY A 91 17.59 -2.96 -1.46
CA GLY A 91 17.49 -1.73 -2.22
C GLY A 91 17.59 -0.53 -1.28
N THR A 92 18.71 0.19 -1.32
CA THR A 92 18.92 1.54 -0.75
C THR A 92 18.31 1.79 0.64
N ILE A 93 18.36 0.81 1.56
CA ILE A 93 18.25 1.08 2.98
C ILE A 93 19.64 0.89 3.55
N CYS A 94 20.30 1.99 3.87
CA CYS A 94 21.57 1.98 4.59
C CYS A 94 21.31 1.58 6.05
N PHE A 95 21.08 0.29 6.29
CA PHE A 95 21.07 -0.27 7.63
C PHE A 95 22.50 -0.21 8.18
N PRO A 96 22.78 0.48 9.32
CA PRO A 96 21.89 0.87 10.42
C PRO A 96 21.59 2.39 10.56
N GLU A 97 22.10 3.26 9.69
CA GLU A 97 22.00 4.73 9.83
C GLU A 97 20.57 5.26 9.58
N GLU A 98 19.71 4.47 8.93
CA GLU A 98 18.36 4.87 8.54
C GLU A 98 17.23 4.12 9.29
N PHE A 99 17.54 3.12 10.13
CA PHE A 99 16.51 2.34 10.82
C PHE A 99 15.62 3.21 11.72
N ASP A 100 16.22 4.06 12.54
CA ASP A 100 15.46 4.91 13.44
C ASP A 100 14.65 6.00 12.67
N GLN A 101 14.91 6.20 11.37
CA GLN A 101 14.17 7.16 10.53
C GLN A 101 12.79 6.66 10.09
N ILE A 102 12.47 5.38 10.27
CA ILE A 102 11.11 4.87 10.00
C ILE A 102 10.17 5.12 11.19
N PHE A 103 10.71 5.60 12.31
CA PHE A 103 9.96 5.88 13.51
C PHE A 103 9.87 7.39 13.78
N THR A 104 8.75 7.81 14.35
CA THR A 104 8.63 9.10 15.02
C THR A 104 9.50 9.13 16.29
N VAL A 105 9.67 10.32 16.88
CA VAL A 105 10.40 10.50 18.15
C VAL A 105 9.79 9.67 19.29
N ASP A 106 8.46 9.48 19.28
CA ASP A 106 7.74 8.64 20.24
C ASP A 106 7.63 7.17 19.81
N GLY A 107 8.33 6.77 18.74
CA GLY A 107 8.51 5.40 18.30
C GLY A 107 7.32 4.76 17.58
N ARG A 108 6.49 5.56 16.91
CA ARG A 108 5.42 5.11 16.00
C ARG A 108 5.94 5.06 14.56
N PHE A 109 5.36 4.23 13.68
CA PHE A 109 5.77 4.18 12.26
C PHE A 109 5.45 5.49 11.52
N LEU A 110 6.32 5.89 10.60
CA LEU A 110 6.13 7.03 9.70
C LEU A 110 5.59 6.57 8.33
N ILE A 111 4.49 7.19 7.87
CA ILE A 111 4.10 7.18 6.44
C ILE A 111 5.03 8.15 5.72
N THR A 112 6.09 7.66 5.10
CA THR A 112 7.06 8.46 4.33
C THR A 112 7.80 9.51 5.18
N ARG A 113 8.74 10.29 4.61
CA ARG A 113 9.51 11.34 5.32
C ARG A 113 8.66 12.54 5.80
N ASN A 114 7.37 12.34 6.06
CA ASN A 114 6.43 13.36 6.48
C ASN A 114 6.15 13.22 7.97
N LEU A 115 6.50 14.24 8.75
CA LEU A 115 6.55 14.25 10.22
C LEU A 115 5.17 14.39 10.88
N GLU A 116 4.07 14.22 10.14
CA GLU A 116 2.73 14.29 10.74
C GLU A 116 2.44 13.02 11.54
N THR A 117 2.29 13.18 12.86
CA THR A 117 2.46 12.11 13.86
C THR A 117 1.42 10.99 13.84
N ASP A 118 0.33 11.13 13.09
CA ASP A 118 -0.83 10.24 13.18
C ASP A 118 -1.05 9.39 11.92
N TRP A 119 -0.17 9.53 10.94
CA TRP A 119 -0.13 8.72 9.73
C TRP A 119 0.92 7.62 9.94
N CYS A 120 0.53 6.56 10.64
CA CYS A 120 1.36 5.36 10.83
C CYS A 120 0.95 4.27 9.85
N PHE A 121 1.94 3.54 9.32
CA PHE A 121 1.72 2.47 8.36
C PHE A 121 2.56 1.26 8.72
N GLU A 122 1.91 0.35 9.41
CA GLU A 122 2.49 -0.88 9.93
C GLU A 122 3.03 -1.79 8.81
N MET A 123 2.66 -1.54 7.55
CA MET A 123 3.29 -2.18 6.37
C MET A 123 4.81 -1.93 6.30
N SER A 124 5.29 -0.75 6.69
CA SER A 124 6.73 -0.47 6.75
C SER A 124 7.43 -1.26 7.87
N GLY A 125 6.74 -1.48 8.98
CA GLY A 125 7.19 -2.37 10.05
C GLY A 125 7.28 -3.82 9.58
N GLU A 126 6.27 -4.30 8.84
CA GLU A 126 6.26 -5.65 8.27
C GLU A 126 7.44 -5.88 7.32
N SER A 127 7.63 -5.00 6.33
CA SER A 127 8.77 -5.07 5.40
C SER A 127 10.10 -5.13 6.14
N MET A 128 10.25 -4.27 7.16
CA MET A 128 11.48 -4.17 7.92
C MET A 128 11.73 -5.41 8.76
N PHE A 129 10.70 -5.96 9.40
CA PHE A 129 10.81 -7.16 10.21
C PHE A 129 11.28 -8.35 9.37
N TYR A 130 10.71 -8.53 8.18
CA TYR A 130 11.14 -9.60 7.26
C TYR A 130 12.57 -9.40 6.75
N ALA A 131 12.94 -8.16 6.39
CA ALA A 131 14.31 -7.84 5.99
C ALA A 131 15.33 -8.15 7.10
N LEU A 132 15.02 -7.79 8.35
CA LEU A 132 15.85 -8.13 9.51
C LEU A 132 16.02 -9.64 9.67
N CYS A 133 14.94 -10.41 9.57
CA CYS A 133 15.01 -11.87 9.67
C CYS A 133 15.90 -12.50 8.58
N GLU A 134 15.84 -11.99 7.35
CA GLU A 134 16.69 -12.47 6.26
C GLU A 134 18.16 -12.08 6.48
N LEU A 135 18.44 -10.87 6.96
CA LEU A 135 19.79 -10.43 7.29
C LEU A 135 20.41 -11.25 8.43
N GLU A 136 19.64 -11.58 9.47
CA GLU A 136 20.10 -12.48 10.53
C GLU A 136 20.50 -13.84 9.97
N ARG A 137 19.66 -14.41 9.09
CA ARG A 137 19.89 -15.71 8.45
C ARG A 137 21.14 -15.71 7.57
N LEU A 138 21.31 -14.68 6.73
CA LEU A 138 22.43 -14.58 5.79
C LEU A 138 23.77 -14.30 6.48
N ASN A 139 23.76 -13.48 7.53
CA ASN A 139 24.98 -13.02 8.19
C ASN A 139 25.30 -13.79 9.47
N ASN A 140 24.40 -14.65 9.95
CA ASN A 140 24.49 -15.35 11.22
C ASN A 140 24.76 -14.39 12.40
N VAL A 141 24.07 -13.25 12.41
CA VAL A 141 24.11 -12.24 13.48
C VAL A 141 22.73 -12.09 14.11
N SER A 142 22.68 -11.77 15.40
CA SER A 142 21.41 -11.42 16.06
C SER A 142 21.06 -9.96 15.80
N LEU A 143 19.84 -9.72 15.34
CA LEU A 143 19.19 -8.41 15.20
C LEU A 143 17.94 -8.34 16.10
N PHE A 144 17.95 -9.08 17.22
CA PHE A 144 16.86 -9.16 18.18
C PHE A 144 16.32 -7.79 18.61
N ASP A 145 17.21 -6.87 19.01
CA ASP A 145 16.81 -5.54 19.50
C ASP A 145 16.08 -4.71 18.43
N TYR A 146 16.45 -4.84 17.16
CA TYR A 146 15.79 -4.15 16.05
C TYR A 146 14.38 -4.71 15.81
N LYS A 147 14.23 -6.04 15.87
CA LYS A 147 12.93 -6.70 15.76
C LYS A 147 12.02 -6.37 16.95
N LEU A 148 12.58 -6.33 18.16
CA LEU A 148 11.84 -5.94 19.37
C LEU A 148 11.31 -4.51 19.25
N LYS A 149 12.11 -3.55 18.78
CA LYS A 149 11.66 -2.17 18.53
C LYS A 149 10.45 -2.07 17.60
N ILE A 150 10.36 -2.92 16.57
CA ILE A 150 9.20 -2.98 15.65
C ILE A 150 7.96 -3.48 16.40
N ILE A 151 8.11 -4.53 17.20
CA ILE A 151 7.02 -5.09 18.01
C ILE A 151 6.53 -4.06 19.04
N ASP A 152 7.45 -3.38 19.74
CA ASP A 152 7.14 -2.32 20.71
C ASP A 152 6.44 -1.12 20.06
N ALA A 153 6.74 -0.82 18.79
CA ALA A 153 6.03 0.21 18.04
C ALA A 153 4.58 -0.19 17.74
N ILE A 154 4.32 -1.46 17.40
CA ILE A 154 2.97 -2.00 17.23
C ILE A 154 2.23 -1.98 18.58
N ASP A 155 2.86 -2.44 19.65
CA ASP A 155 2.28 -2.50 21.00
C ASP A 155 1.81 -1.12 21.49
N ARG A 156 2.69 -0.11 21.39
CA ARG A 156 2.35 1.28 21.72
C ARG A 156 1.16 1.81 20.92
N ARG A 157 1.02 1.39 19.66
CA ARG A 157 -0.09 1.80 18.79
C ARG A 157 -1.40 1.15 19.20
N ILE A 158 -1.37 -0.14 19.55
CA ILE A 158 -2.52 -0.85 20.12
C ILE A 158 -2.98 -0.16 21.40
N ALA A 159 -2.06 0.14 22.32
CA ALA A 159 -2.35 0.81 23.57
C ALA A 159 -2.96 2.21 23.35
N TRP A 160 -2.35 3.01 22.48
CA TRP A 160 -2.83 4.36 22.15
C TRP A 160 -4.24 4.34 21.54
N GLY A 161 -4.53 3.38 20.66
CA GLY A 161 -5.85 3.25 20.04
C GLY A 161 -6.86 2.41 20.84
N ASN A 162 -6.56 2.08 22.10
CA ASN A 162 -7.41 1.26 22.97
C ASN A 162 -7.83 -0.07 22.32
N GLY A 163 -6.83 -0.83 21.86
CA GLY A 163 -7.03 -2.10 21.16
C GLY A 163 -7.21 -1.99 19.64
N LYS A 164 -7.06 -0.79 19.08
CA LYS A 164 -7.21 -0.51 17.63
C LYS A 164 -5.95 0.15 17.08
N LEU A 165 -5.67 -0.09 15.80
CA LEU A 165 -4.70 0.73 15.06
C LEU A 165 -5.46 1.83 14.33
N LEU A 166 -5.47 3.03 14.91
CA LEU A 166 -6.21 4.17 14.37
C LEU A 166 -5.29 5.07 13.52
N HIS A 167 -5.79 5.53 12.38
CA HIS A 167 -5.14 6.56 11.56
C HIS A 167 -6.13 7.70 11.31
N ARG A 168 -5.62 8.83 10.82
CA ARG A 168 -6.48 9.93 10.39
C ARG A 168 -7.15 9.54 9.05
N SER A 169 -8.47 9.38 9.10
CA SER A 169 -9.31 9.12 7.94
C SER A 169 -9.29 10.27 6.93
N PHE A 170 -9.71 9.98 5.70
CA PHE A 170 -9.90 10.98 4.62
C PHE A 170 -10.92 12.08 4.95
N ILE A 171 -11.74 11.90 5.98
CA ILE A 171 -12.76 12.86 6.44
C ILE A 171 -12.34 13.62 7.71
N GLY A 172 -11.09 13.47 8.14
CA GLY A 172 -10.51 14.19 9.29
C GLY A 172 -10.77 13.58 10.67
N GLY A 173 -11.60 12.53 10.76
CA GLY A 173 -11.76 11.72 11.98
C GLY A 173 -10.70 10.62 12.10
N TYR A 174 -10.79 9.78 13.13
CA TYR A 174 -9.98 8.56 13.25
C TYR A 174 -10.77 7.32 12.85
N ASP A 175 -10.12 6.42 12.12
CA ASP A 175 -10.63 5.12 11.71
C ASP A 175 -9.50 4.08 11.64
N THR A 176 -9.87 2.82 11.55
CA THR A 176 -8.93 1.70 11.40
C THR A 176 -8.72 1.40 9.92
N GLN A 177 -7.48 1.46 9.43
CA GLN A 177 -7.13 0.99 8.09
C GLN A 177 -6.81 -0.50 8.14
N PHE A 178 -7.58 -1.31 7.41
CA PHE A 178 -7.49 -2.75 7.58
C PHE A 178 -6.23 -3.38 6.98
N ARG A 179 -5.70 -2.82 5.88
CA ARG A 179 -4.41 -3.29 5.33
C ARG A 179 -3.23 -3.11 6.30
N SER A 180 -3.19 -1.99 7.02
CA SER A 180 -2.20 -1.75 8.07
C SER A 180 -2.34 -2.72 9.24
N VAL A 181 -3.56 -2.98 9.69
CA VAL A 181 -3.81 -3.94 10.79
C VAL A 181 -3.42 -5.35 10.37
N ASN A 182 -3.72 -5.75 9.14
CA ASN A 182 -3.30 -7.02 8.59
C ASN A 182 -1.76 -7.13 8.56
N SER A 183 -1.05 -6.08 8.17
CA SER A 183 0.43 -6.05 8.24
C SER A 183 0.97 -6.16 9.66
N ALA A 184 0.36 -5.47 10.62
CA ALA A 184 0.72 -5.61 12.04
C ALA A 184 0.48 -7.06 12.53
N LEU A 185 -0.68 -7.64 12.22
CA LEU A 185 -1.01 -9.03 12.56
C LEU A 185 -0.01 -10.02 11.99
N ARG A 186 0.34 -9.91 10.69
CA ARG A 186 1.33 -10.79 10.07
C ARG A 186 2.72 -10.63 10.67
N THR A 187 3.14 -9.40 10.97
CA THR A 187 4.40 -9.12 11.68
C THR A 187 4.41 -9.80 13.04
N LEU A 188 3.35 -9.66 13.83
CA LEU A 188 3.24 -10.26 15.16
C LEU A 188 3.16 -11.79 15.11
N LEU A 189 2.46 -12.37 14.12
CA LEU A 189 2.38 -13.81 13.89
C LEU A 189 3.76 -14.40 13.59
N TYR A 190 4.51 -13.76 12.71
CA TYR A 190 5.86 -14.20 12.36
C TYR A 190 6.84 -13.98 13.51
N ALA A 191 6.73 -12.86 14.24
CA ALA A 191 7.50 -12.64 15.45
C ALA A 191 7.24 -13.72 16.50
N ARG A 192 5.98 -14.17 16.64
CA ARG A 192 5.64 -15.24 17.58
C ARG A 192 6.38 -16.54 17.31
N ASP A 193 6.41 -16.93 16.04
CA ASP A 193 7.13 -18.12 15.57
C ASP A 193 8.64 -18.02 15.83
N ARG A 194 9.18 -16.80 15.86
CA ARG A 194 10.58 -16.49 16.19
C ARG A 194 10.84 -16.26 17.69
N GLY A 195 9.91 -16.65 18.56
CA GLY A 195 10.10 -16.68 20.00
C GLY A 195 9.75 -15.38 20.74
N PHE A 196 9.19 -14.38 20.07
CA PHE A 196 8.65 -13.19 20.73
C PHE A 196 7.29 -13.49 21.37
N ASP A 197 6.96 -12.81 22.47
CA ASP A 197 5.64 -12.92 23.11
C ASP A 197 4.69 -11.86 22.53
N THR A 198 3.77 -12.30 21.66
CA THR A 198 2.87 -11.42 20.90
C THR A 198 1.42 -11.89 20.90
N ASP A 199 1.09 -12.97 21.63
CA ASP A 199 -0.23 -13.63 21.53
C ASP A 199 -1.37 -12.71 21.98
N GLU A 200 -1.20 -11.90 23.03
CA GLU A 200 -2.21 -10.93 23.49
C GLU A 200 -2.46 -9.80 22.47
N ASN A 201 -1.40 -9.33 21.81
CA ASN A 201 -1.52 -8.31 20.75
C ASN A 201 -2.20 -8.88 19.51
N ILE A 202 -1.88 -10.11 19.12
CA ILE A 202 -2.57 -10.85 18.05
C ILE A 202 -4.05 -10.98 18.37
N LYS A 203 -4.38 -11.48 19.58
CA LYS A 203 -5.75 -11.68 20.07
C LYS A 203 -6.54 -10.37 20.06
N THR A 204 -5.94 -9.27 20.50
CA THR A 204 -6.60 -7.97 20.52
C THR A 204 -6.94 -7.50 19.10
N LEU A 205 -5.95 -7.50 18.20
CA LEU A 205 -6.13 -6.99 16.84
C LEU A 205 -7.05 -7.86 15.98
N VAL A 206 -6.90 -9.18 16.04
CA VAL A 206 -7.67 -10.10 15.18
C VAL A 206 -9.16 -10.00 15.48
N ASN A 207 -9.53 -9.95 16.76
CA ASN A 207 -10.93 -9.90 17.18
C ASN A 207 -11.59 -8.55 16.89
N GLU A 208 -10.81 -7.47 16.87
CA GLU A 208 -11.30 -6.14 16.50
C GLU A 208 -11.41 -5.97 14.98
N GLN A 209 -10.43 -6.42 14.21
CA GLN A 209 -10.35 -6.30 12.76
C GLN A 209 -11.49 -7.03 12.06
N PHE A 210 -11.69 -8.31 12.38
CA PHE A 210 -12.52 -9.20 11.57
C PHE A 210 -14.02 -9.13 11.90
N LYS A 211 -14.43 -8.16 12.72
CA LYS A 211 -15.86 -7.80 12.87
C LYS A 211 -16.37 -6.87 11.77
N TYR A 212 -15.48 -6.26 10.99
CA TYR A 212 -15.85 -5.30 9.95
C TYR A 212 -15.94 -5.96 8.57
N PHE A 213 -17.08 -6.59 8.31
CA PHE A 213 -17.41 -7.14 7.00
C PHE A 213 -18.87 -6.84 6.65
N PHE A 214 -19.18 -6.91 5.36
CA PHE A 214 -20.55 -6.95 4.88
C PHE A 214 -20.86 -8.34 4.37
N GLU A 215 -22.08 -8.82 4.62
CA GLU A 215 -22.60 -9.95 3.86
C GLU A 215 -22.72 -9.56 2.39
N TRP A 216 -22.28 -10.46 1.52
CA TRP A 216 -22.32 -10.24 0.08
C TRP A 216 -22.80 -11.51 -0.61
N LYS A 217 -24.09 -11.54 -0.99
CA LYS A 217 -24.78 -12.75 -1.42
C LYS A 217 -24.54 -13.90 -0.42
N GLU A 218 -24.04 -15.06 -0.87
CA GLU A 218 -23.63 -16.21 -0.06
C GLU A 218 -22.20 -16.10 0.52
N GLY A 219 -21.50 -14.99 0.34
CA GLY A 219 -20.16 -14.73 0.88
C GLY A 219 -20.13 -13.61 1.91
N ILE A 220 -18.91 -13.25 2.36
CA ILE A 220 -18.63 -12.02 3.11
C ILE A 220 -17.54 -11.20 2.43
N TRP A 221 -17.67 -9.89 2.49
CA TRP A 221 -16.66 -8.96 2.02
C TRP A 221 -16.10 -8.14 3.18
N PHE A 222 -14.82 -8.34 3.48
CA PHE A 222 -14.08 -7.51 4.43
C PHE A 222 -14.01 -6.06 3.94
N CYS A 223 -14.31 -5.13 4.83
CA CYS A 223 -14.23 -3.71 4.53
C CYS A 223 -12.77 -3.29 4.25
N HIS A 224 -12.58 -2.10 3.71
CA HIS A 224 -11.28 -1.44 3.54
C HIS A 224 -10.82 -0.73 4.82
N ASP A 225 -11.77 -0.08 5.49
CA ASP A 225 -11.57 0.63 6.75
C ASP A 225 -12.87 0.64 7.57
N SER A 226 -12.77 1.01 8.84
CA SER A 226 -13.95 1.07 9.73
C SER A 226 -14.94 2.19 9.35
N SER A 227 -14.53 3.18 8.53
CA SER A 227 -15.39 4.27 8.08
C SER A 227 -16.45 3.76 7.08
N GLU A 228 -16.07 2.77 6.26
CA GLU A 228 -16.94 2.08 5.32
C GLU A 228 -18.14 1.44 6.03
N PHE A 229 -17.88 0.73 7.12
CA PHE A 229 -18.92 0.09 7.93
C PHE A 229 -19.82 1.11 8.65
N SER A 230 -19.20 2.15 9.24
CA SER A 230 -19.90 3.19 10.02
C SER A 230 -20.69 4.20 9.18
N GLY A 231 -20.64 4.10 7.84
CA GLY A 231 -21.45 4.91 6.93
C GLY A 231 -20.91 6.32 6.67
N ARG A 232 -19.61 6.55 6.87
CA ARG A 232 -18.95 7.83 6.64
C ARG A 232 -18.17 7.88 5.33
N THR A 233 -18.65 7.16 4.32
CA THR A 233 -17.97 6.98 3.04
C THR A 233 -17.75 8.32 2.31
N PRO A 234 -16.54 8.59 1.76
CA PRO A 234 -16.21 9.81 1.02
C PRO A 234 -17.14 10.10 -0.17
N LEU A 235 -17.29 11.38 -0.53
CA LEU A 235 -18.06 11.82 -1.71
C LEU A 235 -17.47 11.32 -3.05
N SER A 236 -16.17 10.99 -3.07
CA SER A 236 -15.50 10.40 -4.22
C SER A 236 -15.90 8.95 -4.49
N HIS A 237 -16.77 8.35 -3.67
CA HIS A 237 -17.24 6.98 -3.84
C HIS A 237 -18.66 6.95 -4.45
N ILE A 238 -18.79 6.20 -5.53
CA ILE A 238 -20.04 5.81 -6.17
C ILE A 238 -20.83 4.90 -5.23
N ARG A 239 -21.98 5.38 -4.78
CA ARG A 239 -22.94 4.57 -4.03
C ARG A 239 -23.75 3.73 -5.01
N SER A 240 -23.55 2.42 -4.98
CA SER A 240 -24.28 1.48 -5.83
C SER A 240 -24.52 0.15 -5.11
N ARG A 241 -25.57 -0.57 -5.54
CA ARG A 241 -25.87 -1.96 -5.14
C ARG A 241 -25.47 -2.97 -6.22
N VAL A 242 -24.62 -2.53 -7.14
CA VAL A 242 -24.05 -3.35 -8.20
C VAL A 242 -23.46 -4.64 -7.61
N ALA A 243 -23.63 -5.76 -8.32
CA ALA A 243 -23.20 -7.07 -7.89
C ALA A 243 -23.78 -7.55 -6.54
N GLY A 244 -24.83 -6.90 -6.01
CA GLY A 244 -25.45 -7.28 -4.73
C GLY A 244 -24.76 -6.69 -3.50
N LYS A 245 -23.81 -5.76 -3.67
CA LYS A 245 -23.11 -5.11 -2.55
C LYS A 245 -23.99 -4.09 -1.81
N SER A 246 -23.64 -3.77 -0.57
CA SER A 246 -24.22 -2.63 0.15
C SER A 246 -23.84 -1.30 -0.52
N TRP A 247 -24.70 -0.28 -0.41
CA TRP A 247 -24.45 1.06 -0.94
C TRP A 247 -23.23 1.75 -0.31
N ARG A 248 -22.77 1.27 0.86
CA ARG A 248 -21.56 1.72 1.56
C ARG A 248 -20.32 0.94 1.16
N ASN A 249 -20.51 -0.29 0.68
CA ASN A 249 -19.41 -1.21 0.44
C ASN A 249 -18.64 -0.77 -0.81
N THR A 250 -17.34 -0.54 -0.67
CA THR A 250 -16.47 -0.07 -1.75
C THR A 250 -16.05 -1.18 -2.71
N LEU A 251 -16.12 -2.43 -2.26
CA LEU A 251 -15.53 -3.62 -2.86
C LEU A 251 -14.04 -3.43 -3.16
N THR A 252 -13.26 -2.97 -2.17
CA THR A 252 -11.81 -2.78 -2.33
C THR A 252 -11.04 -4.10 -2.28
N LEU A 253 -10.68 -4.58 -3.47
CA LEU A 253 -10.13 -5.91 -3.74
C LEU A 253 -8.87 -6.22 -2.93
N ASN A 254 -7.86 -5.37 -3.04
CA ASN A 254 -6.56 -5.59 -2.42
C ASN A 254 -6.68 -5.77 -0.89
N THR A 255 -7.56 -5.03 -0.22
CA THR A 255 -7.73 -5.16 1.24
C THR A 255 -8.54 -6.40 1.62
N HIS A 256 -9.50 -6.78 0.79
CA HIS A 256 -10.24 -8.03 0.97
C HIS A 256 -9.32 -9.26 0.88
N ILE A 257 -8.49 -9.35 -0.16
CA ILE A 257 -7.55 -10.46 -0.35
C ILE A 257 -6.48 -10.45 0.75
N ASP A 258 -5.95 -9.28 1.10
CA ASP A 258 -4.97 -9.14 2.18
C ASP A 258 -5.51 -9.58 3.56
N SER A 259 -6.81 -9.36 3.80
CA SER A 259 -7.51 -9.85 5.00
C SER A 259 -7.65 -11.38 4.96
N LEU A 260 -8.01 -11.94 3.81
CA LEU A 260 -8.06 -13.40 3.60
C LEU A 260 -6.70 -14.06 3.80
N ASN A 261 -5.63 -13.49 3.24
CA ASN A 261 -4.26 -13.94 3.46
C ASN A 261 -3.92 -13.99 4.96
N THR A 262 -4.35 -12.98 5.71
CA THR A 262 -4.10 -12.90 7.16
C THR A 262 -4.88 -13.96 7.94
N LEU A 263 -6.14 -14.24 7.58
CA LEU A 263 -6.91 -15.35 8.16
C LEU A 263 -6.28 -16.72 7.86
N LEU A 264 -5.83 -16.93 6.62
CA LEU A 264 -5.12 -18.16 6.25
C LEU A 264 -3.80 -18.30 7.02
N LEU A 265 -3.08 -17.22 7.29
CA LEU A 265 -1.87 -17.25 8.11
C LEU A 265 -2.17 -17.63 9.57
N LEU A 266 -3.24 -17.09 10.16
CA LEU A 266 -3.70 -17.52 11.49
C LEU A 266 -3.95 -19.04 11.51
N LYS A 267 -4.58 -19.57 10.46
CA LYS A 267 -4.82 -21.01 10.30
C LYS A 267 -3.51 -21.78 10.13
N PHE A 268 -2.58 -21.28 9.31
CA PHE A 268 -1.28 -21.90 9.06
C PHE A 268 -0.44 -22.01 10.35
N TYR A 269 -0.35 -20.92 11.12
CA TYR A 269 0.37 -20.86 12.40
C TYR A 269 -0.39 -21.46 13.58
N ARG A 270 -1.56 -22.07 13.36
CA ARG A 270 -2.39 -22.74 14.39
C ARG A 270 -2.80 -21.80 15.55
N LYS A 271 -3.21 -20.58 15.19
CA LYS A 271 -3.60 -19.52 16.11
C LYS A 271 -5.11 -19.40 16.31
N GLU A 272 -5.85 -20.48 16.05
CA GLU A 272 -7.31 -20.50 16.20
C GLU A 272 -7.77 -20.24 17.64
N HIS A 273 -6.97 -20.62 18.64
CA HIS A 273 -7.25 -20.37 20.05
C HIS A 273 -7.20 -18.87 20.46
N LEU A 274 -6.69 -18.00 19.58
CA LEU A 274 -6.63 -16.55 19.82
C LEU A 274 -7.84 -15.79 19.25
N VAL A 275 -8.72 -16.47 18.51
CA VAL A 275 -9.90 -15.83 17.91
C VAL A 275 -11.18 -16.14 18.68
N ASN A 276 -12.10 -15.18 18.70
CA ASN A 276 -13.41 -15.26 19.35
C ASN A 276 -14.54 -15.49 18.34
N PHE A 277 -14.20 -15.93 17.13
CA PHE A 277 -15.12 -16.19 16.02
C PHE A 277 -14.72 -17.50 15.33
N ASP A 278 -15.64 -18.05 14.54
CA ASP A 278 -15.35 -19.21 13.71
C ASP A 278 -14.43 -18.81 12.54
N LEU A 279 -13.15 -19.17 12.66
CA LEU A 279 -12.13 -18.85 11.66
C LEU A 279 -12.42 -19.50 10.31
N ASP A 280 -12.87 -20.76 10.32
CA ASP A 280 -13.11 -21.53 9.11
C ASP A 280 -14.32 -20.96 8.37
N TYR A 281 -15.36 -20.56 9.11
CA TYR A 281 -16.50 -19.83 8.54
C TYR A 281 -16.09 -18.54 7.83
N LEU A 282 -15.27 -17.68 8.45
CA LEU A 282 -14.85 -16.43 7.80
C LEU A 282 -13.97 -16.66 6.58
N ILE A 283 -13.07 -17.65 6.63
CA ILE A 283 -12.25 -18.04 5.48
C ILE A 283 -13.15 -18.52 4.34
N ASP A 284 -14.01 -19.51 4.58
CA ASP A 284 -14.90 -20.09 3.57
C ASP A 284 -15.79 -19.02 2.92
N ARG A 285 -16.43 -18.17 3.75
CA ARG A 285 -17.31 -17.11 3.25
C ARG A 285 -16.56 -16.04 2.46
N GLY A 286 -15.31 -15.75 2.80
CA GLY A 286 -14.50 -14.82 2.02
C GLY A 286 -14.00 -15.45 0.71
N LEU A 287 -13.64 -16.74 0.70
CA LEU A 287 -13.31 -17.47 -0.54
C LEU A 287 -14.52 -17.53 -1.50
N ILE A 288 -15.74 -17.71 -0.98
CA ILE A 288 -16.97 -17.60 -1.77
C ILE A 288 -17.05 -16.23 -2.47
N SER A 289 -16.80 -15.13 -1.75
CA SER A 289 -16.81 -13.79 -2.33
C SER A 289 -15.79 -13.61 -3.45
N ILE A 290 -14.59 -14.20 -3.34
CA ILE A 290 -13.60 -14.19 -4.41
C ILE A 290 -14.12 -14.93 -5.65
N ASN A 291 -14.71 -16.12 -5.47
CA ASN A 291 -15.30 -16.88 -6.58
C ASN A 291 -16.41 -16.08 -7.28
N GLN A 292 -17.27 -15.40 -6.51
CA GLN A 292 -18.32 -14.54 -7.06
C GLN A 292 -17.77 -13.31 -7.78
N LEU A 293 -16.65 -12.77 -7.31
CA LEU A 293 -15.98 -11.64 -7.96
C LEU A 293 -15.42 -12.02 -9.34
N LEU A 294 -14.97 -13.27 -9.53
CA LEU A 294 -14.53 -13.76 -10.84
C LEU A 294 -15.65 -13.72 -11.88
N GLU A 295 -16.91 -13.84 -11.45
CA GLU A 295 -18.09 -13.69 -12.31
C GLU A 295 -18.29 -12.25 -12.78
N LEU A 296 -17.70 -11.26 -12.10
CA LEU A 296 -17.66 -9.85 -12.54
C LEU A 296 -16.59 -9.63 -13.63
N THR A 297 -16.61 -10.52 -14.62
CA THR A 297 -15.85 -10.45 -15.86
C THR A 297 -16.86 -10.30 -17.00
N ASN A 298 -16.89 -9.14 -17.65
CA ASN A 298 -17.76 -8.98 -18.83
C ASN A 298 -17.08 -9.53 -20.09
N LYS A 299 -17.75 -10.47 -20.76
CA LYS A 299 -17.23 -11.17 -21.96
C LYS A 299 -17.99 -10.76 -23.22
N GLY A 300 -17.34 -10.90 -24.38
CA GLY A 300 -17.96 -10.79 -25.70
C GLY A 300 -17.36 -9.70 -26.60
N LYS A 301 -17.68 -9.76 -27.90
CA LYS A 301 -17.07 -8.89 -28.93
C LYS A 301 -17.25 -7.39 -28.66
N GLY A 302 -18.43 -6.97 -28.19
CA GLY A 302 -18.71 -5.58 -27.86
C GLY A 302 -17.88 -5.08 -26.67
N MET A 303 -17.74 -5.91 -25.64
CA MET A 303 -16.91 -5.60 -24.47
C MET A 303 -15.42 -5.55 -24.83
N ASN A 304 -14.94 -6.47 -25.66
CA ASN A 304 -13.55 -6.44 -26.14
C ASN A 304 -13.23 -5.12 -26.86
N LYS A 305 -14.13 -4.66 -27.75
CA LYS A 305 -13.95 -3.37 -28.42
C LYS A 305 -13.99 -2.17 -27.47
N LEU A 306 -14.82 -2.24 -26.44
CA LEU A 306 -14.90 -1.21 -25.40
C LEU A 306 -13.61 -1.14 -24.56
N GLN A 307 -13.02 -2.29 -24.25
CA GLN A 307 -11.74 -2.38 -23.53
C GLN A 307 -10.54 -2.01 -24.42
N GLU A 308 -10.58 -2.29 -25.72
CA GLU A 308 -9.59 -1.75 -26.67
C GLU A 308 -9.58 -0.21 -26.65
N ILE A 309 -10.77 0.40 -26.61
CA ILE A 309 -10.89 1.86 -26.46
C ILE A 309 -10.36 2.31 -25.10
N ASP A 310 -10.72 1.62 -24.01
CA ASP A 310 -10.23 1.94 -22.66
C ASP A 310 -8.70 1.89 -22.57
N ASN A 311 -8.08 0.87 -23.17
CA ASN A 311 -6.63 0.74 -23.24
C ASN A 311 -5.97 1.86 -24.05
N CYS A 312 -6.62 2.34 -25.10
CA CYS A 312 -6.15 3.51 -25.82
C CYS A 312 -6.09 4.73 -24.89
N PHE A 313 -7.13 4.96 -24.09
CA PHE A 313 -7.17 6.06 -23.12
C PHE A 313 -6.19 5.87 -21.96
N LEU A 314 -6.03 4.64 -21.45
CA LEU A 314 -4.98 4.32 -20.48
C LEU A 314 -3.60 4.72 -21.01
N ASN A 315 -3.29 4.32 -22.24
CA ASN A 315 -2.00 4.61 -22.85
C ASN A 315 -1.80 6.10 -23.11
N LEU A 316 -2.86 6.87 -23.33
CA LEU A 316 -2.76 8.32 -23.38
C LEU A 316 -2.48 8.89 -21.99
N PHE A 317 -3.21 8.44 -20.97
CA PHE A 317 -3.02 8.83 -19.56
C PHE A 317 -1.59 8.57 -19.08
N LEU A 318 -1.01 7.41 -19.41
CA LEU A 318 0.34 7.01 -18.97
C LEU A 318 1.49 7.74 -19.70
N LYS A 319 1.24 8.48 -20.78
CA LYS A 319 2.31 9.19 -21.49
C LYS A 319 2.88 10.31 -20.63
N LYS A 320 4.20 10.30 -20.45
CA LYS A 320 4.97 11.30 -19.66
C LYS A 320 4.75 12.78 -20.05
N HIS A 321 4.28 13.06 -21.27
CA HIS A 321 3.95 14.40 -21.77
C HIS A 321 2.45 14.69 -21.82
N HIS A 322 1.63 13.84 -21.21
CA HIS A 322 0.19 13.99 -21.21
C HIS A 322 -0.23 15.12 -20.27
N ASN A 323 -0.91 16.12 -20.85
CA ASN A 323 -1.49 17.27 -20.14
C ASN A 323 -2.93 17.49 -20.65
N SER A 324 -3.66 16.41 -20.93
CA SER A 324 -5.03 16.53 -21.42
C SER A 324 -6.02 16.50 -20.26
N PHE A 325 -6.49 17.68 -19.87
CA PHE A 325 -7.61 17.85 -18.94
C PHE A 325 -8.79 16.93 -19.26
N TRP A 326 -9.09 16.73 -20.55
CA TRP A 326 -10.19 15.88 -21.00
C TRP A 326 -10.01 14.40 -20.62
N ILE A 327 -8.80 13.87 -20.75
CA ILE A 327 -8.57 12.46 -20.44
C ILE A 327 -8.54 12.29 -18.91
N ASP A 328 -7.83 13.15 -18.19
CA ASP A 328 -7.67 13.03 -16.73
C ASP A 328 -8.96 13.33 -15.96
N CYS A 329 -9.77 14.30 -16.42
CA CYS A 329 -10.97 14.74 -15.70
C CYS A 329 -12.27 14.20 -16.27
N VAL A 330 -12.34 13.88 -17.57
CA VAL A 330 -13.59 13.40 -18.18
C VAL A 330 -13.53 11.91 -18.41
N TYR A 331 -12.48 11.39 -19.04
CA TYR A 331 -12.41 9.95 -19.25
C TYR A 331 -12.23 9.18 -17.94
N GLU A 332 -11.15 9.47 -17.22
CA GLU A 332 -10.77 8.71 -16.02
C GLU A 332 -11.76 8.85 -14.85
N LYS A 333 -12.34 10.05 -14.66
CA LYS A 333 -13.24 10.33 -13.51
C LYS A 333 -14.73 10.17 -13.80
N ILE A 334 -15.14 10.13 -15.07
CA ILE A 334 -16.57 10.11 -15.43
C ILE A 334 -16.87 8.93 -16.34
N ILE A 335 -16.23 8.85 -17.51
CA ILE A 335 -16.57 7.83 -18.53
C ILE A 335 -16.19 6.44 -18.02
N HIS A 336 -14.94 6.22 -17.62
CA HIS A 336 -14.47 4.92 -17.16
C HIS A 336 -15.30 4.39 -15.98
N PRO A 337 -15.56 5.15 -14.90
CA PRO A 337 -16.37 4.68 -13.78
C PRO A 337 -17.83 4.43 -14.16
N LEU A 338 -18.45 5.31 -14.96
CA LEU A 338 -19.82 5.12 -15.43
C LEU A 338 -19.94 3.80 -16.23
N VAL A 339 -19.00 3.56 -17.13
CA VAL A 339 -19.02 2.38 -18.00
C VAL A 339 -18.68 1.11 -17.22
N PHE A 340 -17.53 1.06 -16.54
CA PHE A 340 -16.97 -0.19 -16.00
C PHE A 340 -17.25 -0.44 -14.51
N LYS A 341 -17.77 0.54 -13.76
CA LYS A 341 -18.17 0.36 -12.36
C LYS A 341 -19.68 0.37 -12.18
N PHE A 342 -20.42 1.05 -13.06
CA PHE A 342 -21.87 1.17 -12.97
C PHE A 342 -22.63 0.35 -14.02
N ILE A 343 -22.43 0.60 -15.33
CA ILE A 343 -23.19 -0.05 -16.41
C ILE A 343 -22.73 -1.51 -16.61
N PHE A 344 -21.43 -1.73 -16.73
CA PHE A 344 -20.79 -3.03 -16.89
C PHE A 344 -19.76 -3.24 -15.78
N PRO A 345 -20.22 -3.49 -14.53
CA PRO A 345 -19.34 -3.73 -13.39
C PRO A 345 -18.30 -4.79 -13.72
N THR A 346 -17.04 -4.38 -13.76
CA THR A 346 -15.92 -5.23 -14.17
C THR A 346 -14.79 -5.05 -13.18
N VAL A 347 -14.35 -6.17 -12.59
CA VAL A 347 -13.10 -6.18 -11.81
C VAL A 347 -11.98 -6.81 -12.60
N PHE A 348 -12.25 -7.92 -13.28
CA PHE A 348 -11.29 -8.58 -14.16
C PHE A 348 -11.61 -8.26 -15.61
N PHE A 349 -10.79 -7.41 -16.22
CA PHE A 349 -10.92 -7.07 -17.63
C PHE A 349 -10.38 -8.22 -18.50
N ASN A 350 -10.77 -8.26 -19.77
CA ASN A 350 -10.37 -9.32 -20.71
C ASN A 350 -8.96 -9.10 -21.24
N ASP A 351 -8.48 -7.86 -21.20
CA ASP A 351 -7.11 -7.50 -21.54
C ASP A 351 -6.08 -7.83 -20.45
N GLY A 352 -6.53 -8.16 -19.24
CA GLY A 352 -5.70 -8.47 -18.07
C GLY A 352 -5.66 -7.37 -17.00
N PHE A 353 -6.29 -6.21 -17.19
CA PHE A 353 -6.40 -5.22 -16.14
C PHE A 353 -7.28 -5.73 -14.97
N ILE A 354 -6.83 -5.50 -13.73
CA ILE A 354 -7.52 -5.88 -12.49
C ILE A 354 -7.82 -4.60 -11.71
N ALA A 355 -9.10 -4.21 -11.69
CA ALA A 355 -9.52 -3.03 -10.95
C ALA A 355 -9.36 -3.22 -9.43
N ARG A 356 -8.93 -2.15 -8.75
CA ARG A 356 -8.84 -2.12 -7.28
C ARG A 356 -10.20 -2.21 -6.59
N ASP A 357 -11.21 -1.55 -7.15
CA ASP A 357 -12.49 -1.35 -6.48
C ASP A 357 -13.61 -1.04 -7.49
N LEU A 358 -14.86 -1.15 -7.03
CA LEU A 358 -16.06 -0.84 -7.82
C LEU A 358 -16.76 0.46 -7.40
N SER A 359 -16.17 1.23 -6.49
CA SER A 359 -16.85 2.42 -5.95
C SER A 359 -16.04 3.70 -6.07
N VAL A 360 -14.72 3.69 -6.16
CA VAL A 360 -13.93 4.92 -6.30
C VAL A 360 -14.00 5.41 -7.76
N LEU A 361 -13.99 6.73 -7.97
CA LEU A 361 -14.12 7.32 -9.31
C LEU A 361 -12.89 7.15 -10.22
N ASN A 362 -11.79 6.52 -9.80
CA ASN A 362 -10.59 6.39 -10.63
C ASN A 362 -10.24 4.91 -10.84
N ARG A 363 -9.47 4.61 -11.90
CA ARG A 363 -9.01 3.25 -12.20
C ARG A 363 -7.91 2.73 -11.28
N HIS A 364 -7.19 3.60 -10.57
CA HIS A 364 -6.12 3.23 -9.62
C HIS A 364 -5.07 2.26 -10.19
N VAL A 365 -4.42 2.64 -11.29
CA VAL A 365 -3.42 1.81 -12.01
C VAL A 365 -2.32 1.25 -11.10
N ASP A 366 -1.91 2.01 -10.08
CA ASP A 366 -0.89 1.61 -9.10
C ASP A 366 -1.18 0.27 -8.39
N TYR A 367 -2.47 -0.09 -8.28
CA TYR A 367 -2.89 -1.28 -7.54
C TYR A 367 -2.93 -2.54 -8.40
N GLN A 368 -2.65 -2.45 -9.72
CA GLN A 368 -2.58 -3.61 -10.59
C GLN A 368 -1.63 -4.67 -10.02
N LEU A 369 -0.38 -4.28 -9.72
CA LEU A 369 0.63 -5.21 -9.18
C LEU A 369 0.25 -5.70 -7.78
N VAL A 370 -0.29 -4.81 -6.95
CA VAL A 370 -0.70 -5.13 -5.58
C VAL A 370 -1.77 -6.22 -5.60
N ASN A 371 -2.76 -6.10 -6.47
CA ASN A 371 -3.79 -7.13 -6.65
C ASN A 371 -3.21 -8.47 -7.11
N ILE A 372 -2.28 -8.45 -8.09
CA ILE A 372 -1.64 -9.67 -8.57
C ILE A 372 -0.86 -10.35 -7.44
N VAL A 373 -0.06 -9.59 -6.70
CA VAL A 373 0.73 -10.10 -5.57
C VAL A 373 -0.16 -10.66 -4.47
N ASP A 374 -1.20 -9.93 -4.06
CA ASP A 374 -2.11 -10.39 -3.01
C ASP A 374 -2.83 -11.68 -3.41
N PHE A 375 -3.25 -11.82 -4.66
CA PHE A 375 -3.81 -13.07 -5.18
C PHE A 375 -2.78 -14.20 -5.26
N ALA A 376 -1.57 -13.92 -5.74
CA ALA A 376 -0.52 -14.93 -5.79
C ALA A 376 -0.19 -15.45 -4.39
N ARG A 377 -0.15 -14.58 -3.37
CA ARG A 377 -0.03 -14.98 -1.97
C ARG A 377 -1.20 -15.85 -1.51
N LEU A 378 -2.43 -15.46 -1.85
CA LEU A 378 -3.64 -16.22 -1.53
C LEU A 378 -3.56 -17.64 -2.08
N LEU A 379 -3.22 -17.78 -3.37
CA LEU A 379 -3.09 -19.09 -4.02
C LEU A 379 -2.01 -19.95 -3.38
N ASN A 380 -0.84 -19.37 -3.09
CA ASN A 380 0.24 -20.10 -2.45
C ASN A 380 -0.12 -20.56 -1.02
N LEU A 381 -0.71 -19.69 -0.20
CA LEU A 381 -1.17 -20.03 1.15
C LEU A 381 -2.28 -21.08 1.11
N TYR A 382 -3.27 -20.90 0.23
CA TYR A 382 -4.36 -21.84 0.04
C TYR A 382 -3.82 -23.22 -0.35
N LYS A 383 -2.91 -23.30 -1.31
CA LYS A 383 -2.25 -24.56 -1.70
C LYS A 383 -1.51 -25.20 -0.53
N LYS A 384 -0.69 -24.43 0.21
CA LYS A 384 0.11 -24.93 1.34
C LYS A 384 -0.76 -25.44 2.49
N ILE A 385 -1.85 -24.76 2.79
CA ILE A 385 -2.81 -25.20 3.80
C ILE A 385 -3.56 -26.42 3.29
N GLY A 386 -3.97 -26.46 2.02
CA GLY A 386 -4.63 -27.62 1.40
C GLY A 386 -3.79 -28.90 1.42
N GLU A 387 -2.47 -28.78 1.29
CA GLU A 387 -1.51 -29.90 1.44
C GLU A 387 -1.46 -30.43 2.88
N THR A 388 -1.78 -29.61 3.87
CA THR A 388 -1.62 -29.93 5.30
C THR A 388 -2.95 -30.11 6.05
N ARG A 389 -4.08 -29.67 5.46
CA ARG A 389 -5.43 -29.64 6.04
C ARG A 389 -6.48 -29.64 4.92
N VAL A 390 -7.67 -30.20 5.20
CA VAL A 390 -8.80 -30.20 4.27
C VAL A 390 -9.67 -28.96 4.53
N PHE A 391 -9.82 -28.07 3.55
CA PHE A 391 -10.88 -27.05 3.57
C PHE A 391 -12.22 -27.77 3.41
N THR A 392 -13.15 -27.57 4.35
CA THR A 392 -14.26 -28.50 4.55
C THR A 392 -15.48 -28.22 3.67
N THR A 393 -15.64 -27.03 3.07
CA THR A 393 -16.87 -26.73 2.30
C THR A 393 -16.69 -25.96 0.98
N THR A 394 -15.73 -25.04 0.87
CA THR A 394 -15.60 -24.17 -0.31
C THR A 394 -14.29 -24.41 -1.05
N VAL A 395 -14.38 -24.67 -2.36
CA VAL A 395 -13.21 -24.78 -3.23
C VAL A 395 -12.96 -23.43 -3.92
N LEU A 396 -11.80 -22.83 -3.66
CA LEU A 396 -11.35 -21.66 -4.40
C LEU A 396 -11.18 -22.03 -5.88
N SER A 397 -11.64 -21.18 -6.80
CA SER A 397 -11.47 -21.36 -8.25
C SER A 397 -10.02 -21.13 -8.68
N PHE A 398 -9.11 -21.98 -8.19
CA PHE A 398 -7.66 -21.82 -8.25
C PHE A 398 -7.18 -21.55 -9.68
N ASP A 399 -7.47 -22.47 -10.60
CA ASP A 399 -7.00 -22.38 -12.00
C ASP A 399 -7.56 -21.14 -12.71
N ALA A 400 -8.82 -20.78 -12.45
CA ALA A 400 -9.43 -19.58 -13.02
C ALA A 400 -8.74 -18.29 -12.53
N ILE A 401 -8.30 -18.25 -11.26
CA ILE A 401 -7.51 -17.13 -10.74
C ILE A 401 -6.13 -17.12 -11.39
N VAL A 402 -5.47 -18.27 -11.50
CA VAL A 402 -4.14 -18.38 -12.17
C VAL A 402 -4.21 -17.85 -13.60
N ASP A 403 -5.23 -18.24 -14.38
CA ASP A 403 -5.45 -17.74 -15.73
C ASP A 403 -5.60 -16.21 -15.78
N LYS A 404 -6.31 -15.63 -14.80
CA LYS A 404 -6.47 -14.18 -14.67
C LYS A 404 -5.16 -13.48 -14.31
N LEU A 405 -4.36 -14.06 -13.43
CA LEU A 405 -3.04 -13.50 -13.09
C LEU A 405 -2.07 -13.58 -14.28
N ASP A 406 -2.09 -14.69 -15.02
CA ASP A 406 -1.29 -14.87 -16.23
C ASP A 406 -1.62 -13.82 -17.30
N GLN A 407 -2.92 -13.55 -17.52
CA GLN A 407 -3.39 -12.47 -18.39
C GLN A 407 -2.94 -11.10 -17.87
N ALA A 408 -3.05 -10.86 -16.55
CA ALA A 408 -2.68 -9.60 -15.93
C ALA A 408 -1.17 -9.30 -16.02
N ILE A 409 -0.32 -10.32 -15.88
CA ILE A 409 1.13 -10.20 -16.06
C ILE A 409 1.44 -9.92 -17.54
N SER A 410 0.80 -10.65 -18.45
CA SER A 410 0.94 -10.42 -19.89
C SER A 410 0.53 -9.01 -20.29
N PHE A 411 -0.51 -8.45 -19.66
CA PHE A 411 -0.94 -7.07 -19.88
C PHE A 411 0.14 -6.06 -19.47
N VAL A 412 0.77 -6.26 -18.30
CA VAL A 412 1.86 -5.42 -17.82
C VAL A 412 3.08 -5.52 -18.75
N GLU A 413 3.48 -6.73 -19.14
CA GLU A 413 4.66 -6.96 -19.97
C GLU A 413 4.50 -6.42 -21.41
N ASN A 414 3.32 -6.62 -22.01
CA ASN A 414 3.08 -6.23 -23.40
C ASN A 414 2.74 -4.73 -23.56
N ASN A 415 2.36 -4.05 -22.47
CA ASN A 415 2.10 -2.62 -22.49
C ASN A 415 3.32 -1.83 -22.02
N LYS A 416 4.14 -1.36 -22.98
CA LYS A 416 5.38 -0.62 -22.70
C LYS A 416 5.18 0.59 -21.77
N LEU A 417 4.11 1.37 -21.93
CA LEU A 417 3.87 2.55 -21.09
C LEU A 417 3.51 2.16 -19.67
N LEU A 418 2.70 1.09 -19.51
CA LEU A 418 2.38 0.55 -18.21
C LEU A 418 3.61 -0.06 -17.53
N LEU A 419 4.45 -0.77 -18.28
CA LEU A 419 5.69 -1.32 -17.75
C LEU A 419 6.63 -0.20 -17.29
N GLU A 420 6.84 0.84 -18.11
CA GLU A 420 7.63 2.03 -17.74
C GLU A 420 7.07 2.72 -16.50
N TYR A 421 5.74 2.79 -16.39
CA TYR A 421 5.07 3.32 -15.21
C TYR A 421 5.33 2.46 -13.97
N VAL A 422 5.10 1.16 -14.06
CA VAL A 422 5.28 0.18 -12.97
C VAL A 422 6.72 0.09 -12.47
N ILE A 423 7.72 0.30 -13.33
CA ILE A 423 9.12 0.28 -12.90
C ILE A 423 9.66 1.69 -12.60
N SER A 424 8.79 2.71 -12.52
CA SER A 424 9.19 4.11 -12.40
C SER A 424 9.70 4.50 -11.01
N ASN A 425 9.24 3.81 -9.97
CA ASN A 425 9.65 4.05 -8.58
C ASN A 425 9.93 2.75 -7.84
N ASP A 426 10.63 2.86 -6.71
CA ASP A 426 11.17 1.69 -6.01
C ASP A 426 10.09 0.84 -5.33
N LEU A 427 8.98 1.44 -4.88
CA LEU A 427 7.83 0.70 -4.35
C LEU A 427 7.21 -0.19 -5.44
N GLN A 428 6.92 0.37 -6.60
CA GLN A 428 6.30 -0.41 -7.68
C GLN A 428 7.27 -1.45 -8.27
N LYS A 429 8.58 -1.17 -8.31
CA LYS A 429 9.60 -2.18 -8.65
C LYS A 429 9.61 -3.35 -7.65
N ALA A 430 9.48 -3.05 -6.35
CA ALA A 430 9.41 -4.10 -5.33
C ALA A 430 8.17 -4.98 -5.54
N TRP A 431 7.01 -4.38 -5.82
CA TRP A 431 5.80 -5.13 -6.17
C TRP A 431 5.95 -5.95 -7.45
N TYR A 432 6.63 -5.40 -8.46
CA TYR A 432 6.92 -6.09 -9.70
C TYR A 432 7.84 -7.30 -9.49
N ALA A 433 8.87 -7.16 -8.66
CA ALA A 433 9.76 -8.27 -8.31
C ALA A 433 9.02 -9.34 -7.49
N GLU A 434 8.23 -8.92 -6.49
CA GLU A 434 7.46 -9.84 -5.67
C GLU A 434 6.40 -10.60 -6.48
N MET A 435 5.78 -9.94 -7.47
CA MET A 435 4.84 -10.59 -8.39
C MET A 435 5.48 -11.82 -9.06
N TYR A 436 6.67 -11.68 -9.66
CA TYR A 436 7.34 -12.84 -10.26
C TYR A 436 7.76 -13.87 -9.21
N TYR A 437 8.27 -13.42 -8.07
CA TYR A 437 8.68 -14.32 -7.01
C TYR A 437 7.52 -15.20 -6.53
N THR A 438 6.39 -14.59 -6.17
CA THR A 438 5.19 -15.30 -5.70
C THR A 438 4.57 -16.17 -6.79
N MET A 439 4.53 -15.69 -8.04
CA MET A 439 4.03 -16.47 -9.17
C MET A 439 4.95 -17.63 -9.56
N SER A 440 6.25 -17.55 -9.30
CA SER A 440 7.19 -18.65 -9.60
C SER A 440 6.93 -19.92 -8.77
N ASN A 441 6.29 -19.76 -7.60
CA ASN A 441 5.86 -20.88 -6.75
C ASN A 441 4.56 -21.55 -7.25
N ILE A 442 3.83 -20.87 -8.13
CA ILE A 442 2.60 -21.37 -8.76
C ILE A 442 2.92 -21.96 -10.14
N ASN A 443 3.69 -21.23 -10.95
CA ASN A 443 4.01 -21.60 -12.32
C ASN A 443 5.50 -21.38 -12.63
N LEU A 444 6.18 -22.46 -13.02
CA LEU A 444 7.62 -22.49 -13.28
C LEU A 444 8.08 -21.53 -14.39
N LYS A 445 7.19 -21.12 -15.31
CA LYS A 445 7.53 -20.17 -16.37
C LYS A 445 8.05 -18.82 -15.84
N TYR A 446 7.67 -18.45 -14.61
CA TYR A 446 8.11 -17.22 -13.96
C TYR A 446 9.43 -17.33 -13.20
N LYS A 447 9.96 -18.55 -13.05
CA LYS A 447 11.13 -18.83 -12.20
C LYS A 447 12.40 -18.10 -12.66
N GLU A 448 12.69 -18.11 -13.95
CA GLU A 448 13.88 -17.44 -14.50
C GLU A 448 13.83 -15.94 -14.26
N LYS A 449 12.67 -15.32 -14.54
CA LYS A 449 12.47 -13.89 -14.31
C LYS A 449 12.53 -13.55 -12.82
N ALA A 450 11.89 -14.34 -11.97
CA ALA A 450 11.96 -14.19 -10.52
C ALA A 450 13.42 -14.21 -10.03
N GLN A 451 14.22 -15.19 -10.46
CA GLN A 451 15.64 -15.30 -10.09
C GLN A 451 16.45 -14.08 -10.55
N SER A 452 16.17 -13.53 -11.74
CA SER A 452 16.86 -12.33 -12.24
C SER A 452 16.55 -11.06 -11.46
N LEU A 453 15.34 -10.98 -10.87
CA LEU A 453 14.92 -9.84 -10.05
C LEU A 453 15.26 -10.06 -8.57
N TYR A 454 15.59 -11.31 -8.19
CA TYR A 454 15.67 -11.73 -6.79
C TYR A 454 16.81 -11.07 -6.01
N SER A 455 17.88 -10.66 -6.69
CA SER A 455 19.07 -10.11 -6.02
C SER A 455 18.98 -8.61 -5.75
N ASP A 456 18.32 -7.81 -6.59
CA ASP A 456 18.59 -6.36 -6.63
C ASP A 456 17.39 -5.46 -6.25
N GLN A 457 16.14 -5.98 -6.20
CA GLN A 457 14.93 -5.13 -6.25
C GLN A 457 13.81 -5.44 -5.23
N LEU A 458 13.91 -6.50 -4.42
CA LEU A 458 12.76 -7.00 -3.63
C LEU A 458 12.45 -6.25 -2.35
N TYR A 459 13.42 -5.55 -1.77
CA TYR A 459 13.25 -4.93 -0.46
C TYR A 459 13.08 -3.41 -0.62
N CYS A 460 11.84 -2.94 -0.42
CA CYS A 460 11.48 -1.54 -0.28
C CYS A 460 10.68 -1.34 1.01
N SER A 461 10.88 -0.24 1.73
CA SER A 461 10.22 0.08 3.01
C SER A 461 8.70 0.27 2.92
N GLU A 462 8.13 0.22 1.72
CA GLU A 462 6.71 0.48 1.45
C GLU A 462 5.97 -0.77 0.90
N SER A 463 6.69 -1.87 0.65
CA SER A 463 6.12 -3.14 0.18
C SER A 463 6.42 -4.25 1.19
N PRO A 464 5.42 -4.86 1.85
CA PRO A 464 5.65 -6.01 2.71
C PRO A 464 6.08 -7.22 1.89
N PHE A 465 7.35 -7.34 1.53
CA PHE A 465 7.83 -8.45 0.72
C PHE A 465 7.59 -9.80 1.41
N TYR A 466 6.86 -10.72 0.77
CA TYR A 466 6.54 -12.03 1.30
C TYR A 466 7.41 -13.12 0.65
N LYS A 467 8.46 -13.57 1.36
CA LYS A 467 9.20 -14.75 0.92
C LYS A 467 8.45 -16.02 1.32
N LEU A 468 7.82 -16.69 0.37
CA LEU A 468 7.11 -17.95 0.56
C LEU A 468 8.00 -19.11 1.08
N GLU A 469 9.33 -19.00 0.96
CA GLU A 469 10.26 -19.91 1.66
C GLU A 469 10.07 -19.90 3.19
N PHE A 470 9.46 -18.86 3.78
CA PHE A 470 9.08 -18.82 5.19
C PHE A 470 7.95 -19.80 5.56
N LEU A 471 7.25 -20.38 4.58
CA LEU A 471 6.27 -21.45 4.80
C LEU A 471 6.91 -22.85 4.72
N ASP A 472 8.20 -22.96 4.39
CA ASP A 472 8.94 -24.22 4.23
C ASP A 472 9.80 -24.63 5.43
N GLU A 473 9.70 -23.94 6.57
CA GLU A 473 10.43 -24.34 7.79
C GLU A 473 9.70 -25.46 8.57
N LYS A 474 9.74 -26.66 8.02
CA LYS A 474 10.05 -27.85 8.81
C LYS A 474 11.22 -28.59 8.18
N LYS A 475 12.41 -28.34 8.73
CA LYS A 475 13.45 -29.36 8.83
C LYS A 475 13.66 -29.68 10.31
#